data_AF-A0A6G8RYE2-F1
#
_entry.id   AF-A0A6G8RYE2-F1
#
_cell.length_a   1.000
_cell.length_b   1.000
_cell.length_c   1.000
_cell.angle_alpha   90.00
_cell.angle_beta   90.00
_cell.angle_gamma   90.00
#
_symmetry.space_group_name_H-M   'P 1'
#
loop_
_entity.id
_entity.type
_entity.pdbx_description
1 polymer ?
#
loop_
_entity_poly.entity_id
_entity_poly.type
_entity_poly.pdbx_seq_one_letter_code
_entity_poly.pdbx_strand_id
1 'polypeptide(L)'
;MKKRLSMMLLALGLAACQDSSKIEKTNEIENKKAQSDSQNDVVFKQDYAVPQEMQETPIYEMGELIKNLMLDEKQTQYSWDQLANDEHIQWQTVGYTEQFNTHTNSTITRREGLVRVHVLGDRVAILRERKYEAPWEINYYGAEAKWGVTSIDLNPTGDFQEFPDPIPSLKKQKISVNKMCEQKYLGDQTTVYLLKANNKQDIYFVDQISTGSAGSSRWLSLSMQDKSTEWCPESNAPSDLEATPSI
;
A
#
# COMPACT_ATOMS: atom_id res chain seq x y z
N MET A 1 23.44 90.56 32.32
CA MET A 1 24.64 90.32 33.16
C MET A 1 24.96 88.83 33.19
N LYS A 2 26.24 88.45 33.35
CA LYS A 2 26.81 87.18 33.91
C LYS A 2 26.22 85.82 33.41
N LYS A 3 27.01 85.02 32.67
CA LYS A 3 27.80 83.81 33.11
C LYS A 3 26.92 82.64 33.62
N ARG A 4 26.89 81.40 33.06
CA ARG A 4 27.88 80.40 32.55
C ARG A 4 28.77 79.70 33.59
N LEU A 5 28.97 78.38 33.35
CA LEU A 5 29.76 77.34 34.05
C LEU A 5 29.12 76.78 35.34
N SER A 6 29.17 75.47 35.64
CA SER A 6 29.95 74.33 35.05
C SER A 6 29.16 72.98 35.20
N MET A 7 29.57 71.75 34.82
CA MET A 7 30.88 71.21 34.37
C MET A 7 30.82 70.01 33.37
N MET A 8 31.21 68.78 33.79
CA MET A 8 31.62 67.56 33.05
C MET A 8 31.52 66.35 34.03
N LEU A 9 31.64 65.03 33.71
CA LEU A 9 32.17 64.21 32.59
C LEU A 9 31.10 63.15 32.14
N LEU A 10 31.06 62.54 30.94
CA LEU A 10 31.95 61.58 30.25
C LEU A 10 32.27 60.27 31.04
N ALA A 11 32.20 59.04 30.49
CA ALA A 11 31.88 58.55 29.13
C ALA A 11 31.61 57.01 29.02
N LEU A 12 31.15 56.57 27.83
CA LEU A 12 31.37 55.26 27.14
C LEU A 12 30.79 53.94 27.71
N GLY A 13 30.15 53.10 26.87
CA GLY A 13 29.77 51.74 27.30
C GLY A 13 28.92 50.77 26.45
N LEU A 14 29.02 50.72 25.11
CA LEU A 14 28.65 49.57 24.25
C LEU A 14 27.19 49.05 24.16
N ALA A 15 26.95 48.19 23.17
CA ALA A 15 25.64 47.78 22.65
C ALA A 15 25.38 46.26 22.76
N ALA A 16 24.17 45.88 22.32
CA ALA A 16 23.77 44.60 21.71
C ALA A 16 22.95 43.57 22.53
N CYS A 17 21.91 43.08 21.85
CA CYS A 17 21.17 41.81 21.98
C CYS A 17 20.77 41.29 23.38
N GLN A 18 19.47 41.33 23.67
CA GLN A 18 18.84 40.40 24.59
C GLN A 18 18.55 39.08 23.85
N ASP A 19 19.17 37.99 24.30
CA ASP A 19 19.01 36.66 23.73
C ASP A 19 17.67 36.02 24.14
N SER A 20 16.79 35.78 23.17
CA SER A 20 15.52 35.08 23.36
C SER A 20 15.70 33.58 23.19
N SER A 21 16.23 32.90 24.21
CA SER A 21 16.54 31.45 24.14
C SER A 21 16.28 30.68 25.44
N LYS A 22 15.08 30.84 26.04
CA LYS A 22 14.71 30.03 27.24
C LYS A 22 13.22 29.71 27.46
N ILE A 23 12.36 29.83 26.44
CA ILE A 23 10.92 29.48 26.53
C ILE A 23 10.51 28.56 25.35
N GLU A 24 11.27 27.50 25.10
CA GLU A 24 11.02 26.62 23.94
C GLU A 24 11.44 25.16 24.14
N LYS A 25 11.57 24.68 25.38
CA LYS A 25 12.03 23.29 25.68
C LYS A 25 11.12 22.46 26.58
N THR A 26 9.88 22.92 26.82
CA THR A 26 8.90 22.17 27.64
C THR A 26 7.74 21.62 26.81
N ASN A 27 7.34 22.31 25.73
CA ASN A 27 6.18 21.91 24.91
C ASN A 27 6.51 20.88 23.81
N GLU A 28 7.79 20.60 23.56
CA GLU A 28 8.22 19.66 22.51
C GLU A 28 8.24 18.18 22.95
N ILE A 29 8.12 17.93 24.27
CA ILE A 29 8.21 16.57 24.85
C ILE A 29 6.83 15.97 25.12
N GLU A 30 5.81 16.78 25.45
CA GLU A 30 4.44 16.28 25.67
C GLU A 30 3.69 16.02 24.35
N ASN A 31 3.93 16.80 23.29
CA ASN A 31 3.29 16.58 21.99
C ASN A 31 3.87 15.41 21.17
N LYS A 32 4.99 14.80 21.59
CA LYS A 32 5.52 13.56 20.97
C LYS A 32 5.02 12.28 21.67
N LYS A 33 4.10 12.40 22.63
CA LYS A 33 3.58 11.27 23.42
C LYS A 33 2.06 11.04 23.30
N ALA A 34 1.40 11.72 22.37
CA ALA A 34 -0.06 11.68 22.19
C ALA A 34 -0.51 11.20 20.79
N GLN A 35 0.38 10.54 20.04
CA GLN A 35 0.11 10.02 18.69
C GLN A 35 0.65 8.59 18.54
N SER A 36 0.39 7.75 19.56
CA SER A 36 0.87 6.36 19.66
C SER A 36 -0.18 5.39 20.26
N ASP A 37 -1.44 5.81 20.39
CA ASP A 37 -2.50 5.03 21.04
C ASP A 37 -3.53 4.50 20.03
N SER A 38 -3.07 3.64 19.11
CA SER A 38 -3.93 2.70 18.35
C SER A 38 -3.16 1.47 17.81
N GLN A 39 -1.83 1.55 17.66
CA GLN A 39 -0.96 0.42 17.29
C GLN A 39 -0.61 -0.46 18.50
N ASN A 40 -1.48 -1.41 18.85
CA ASN A 40 -1.16 -2.43 19.85
C ASN A 40 -0.07 -3.40 19.34
N ASP A 41 1.08 -3.42 20.02
CA ASP A 41 2.03 -4.56 20.13
C ASP A 41 2.59 -5.21 18.84
N VAL A 42 2.62 -4.52 17.69
CA VAL A 42 3.27 -5.07 16.48
C VAL A 42 4.80 -4.96 16.59
N VAL A 43 5.45 -6.07 16.94
CA VAL A 43 6.92 -6.19 16.88
C VAL A 43 7.36 -6.42 15.44
N PHE A 44 7.86 -5.38 14.78
CA PHE A 44 8.44 -5.49 13.44
C PHE A 44 9.74 -6.30 13.44
N LYS A 45 9.92 -7.21 12.48
CA LYS A 45 11.15 -8.01 12.38
C LYS A 45 12.37 -7.23 11.89
N GLN A 46 12.13 -6.12 11.19
CA GLN A 46 13.15 -5.22 10.65
C GLN A 46 12.72 -3.77 10.85
N ASP A 47 13.68 -2.91 11.17
CA ASP A 47 13.43 -1.48 11.21
C ASP A 47 13.80 -0.80 9.88
N TYR A 48 12.83 -0.07 9.34
CA TYR A 48 12.91 0.65 8.08
C TYR A 48 12.39 2.06 8.28
N ALA A 49 13.14 3.03 7.77
CA ALA A 49 12.71 4.42 7.73
C ALA A 49 11.50 4.56 6.81
N VAL A 50 10.47 5.26 7.27
CA VAL A 50 9.28 5.55 6.48
C VAL A 50 9.58 6.72 5.52
N PRO A 51 9.19 6.63 4.23
CA PRO A 51 9.26 7.78 3.31
C PRO A 51 8.53 9.00 3.88
N GLN A 52 9.05 10.20 3.62
CA GLN A 52 8.58 11.42 4.28
C GLN A 52 7.08 11.67 4.04
N GLU A 53 6.64 11.43 2.81
CA GLU A 53 5.27 11.51 2.35
C GLU A 53 4.32 10.57 3.12
N MET A 54 4.79 9.42 3.61
CA MET A 54 3.97 8.43 4.33
C MET A 54 4.15 8.47 5.87
N GLN A 55 4.91 9.42 6.44
CA GLN A 55 5.27 9.41 7.87
C GLN A 55 4.06 9.47 8.82
N GLU A 56 3.03 10.22 8.46
CA GLU A 56 1.82 10.40 9.27
C GLU A 56 0.74 9.33 8.99
N THR A 57 0.93 8.50 7.95
CA THR A 57 -0.02 7.45 7.58
C THR A 57 0.13 6.22 8.47
N PRO A 58 -0.95 5.75 9.13
CA PRO A 58 -0.93 4.49 9.88
C PRO A 58 -0.68 3.28 8.96
N ILE A 59 -0.10 2.21 9.51
CA ILE A 59 0.22 0.98 8.78
C ILE A 59 -0.89 -0.06 8.94
N TYR A 60 -1.27 -0.70 7.84
CA TYR A 60 -2.19 -1.82 7.84
C TYR A 60 -1.49 -3.16 8.06
N GLU A 61 -2.18 -4.07 8.76
CA GLU A 61 -1.92 -5.50 8.65
C GLU A 61 -2.56 -6.01 7.36
N MET A 62 -1.81 -6.76 6.53
CA MET A 62 -2.24 -7.16 5.18
C MET A 62 -3.65 -7.77 5.12
N GLY A 63 -3.99 -8.67 6.04
CA GLY A 63 -5.29 -9.32 6.08
C GLY A 63 -6.41 -8.38 6.51
N GLU A 64 -6.10 -7.35 7.30
CA GLU A 64 -7.05 -6.33 7.73
C GLU A 64 -7.41 -5.42 6.56
N LEU A 65 -6.40 -4.96 5.82
CA LEU A 65 -6.60 -4.23 4.56
C LEU A 65 -7.47 -5.03 3.60
N ILE A 66 -7.12 -6.29 3.32
CA ILE A 66 -7.92 -7.13 2.39
C ILE A 66 -9.37 -7.31 2.92
N LYS A 67 -9.57 -7.44 4.23
CA LYS A 67 -10.92 -7.53 4.82
C LYS A 67 -11.72 -6.24 4.71
N ASN A 68 -11.07 -5.08 4.84
CA ASN A 68 -11.70 -3.76 4.70
C ASN A 68 -12.03 -3.45 3.23
N LEU A 69 -11.26 -4.03 2.30
CA LEU A 69 -11.55 -3.97 0.87
C LEU A 69 -12.74 -4.84 0.45
N MET A 70 -12.99 -5.99 1.11
CA MET A 70 -14.21 -6.77 0.85
C MET A 70 -15.47 -5.93 1.14
N LEU A 71 -16.44 -5.90 0.22
CA LEU A 71 -17.74 -5.26 0.45
C LEU A 71 -18.50 -5.95 1.60
N ASP A 72 -19.33 -5.17 2.29
CA ASP A 72 -20.34 -5.71 3.20
C ASP A 72 -21.42 -6.46 2.40
N GLU A 73 -21.98 -7.53 2.98
CA GLU A 73 -22.97 -8.42 2.33
C GLU A 73 -24.12 -7.68 1.61
N LYS A 74 -24.51 -6.51 2.09
CA LYS A 74 -25.65 -5.71 1.59
C LYS A 74 -25.30 -4.71 0.48
N GLN A 75 -24.02 -4.45 0.21
CA GLN A 75 -23.61 -3.54 -0.87
C GLN A 75 -23.72 -4.28 -2.22
N THR A 76 -24.17 -3.62 -3.29
CA THR A 76 -24.40 -4.28 -4.59
C THR A 76 -23.27 -4.08 -5.61
N GLN A 77 -22.34 -3.18 -5.34
CA GLN A 77 -21.24 -2.80 -6.24
C GLN A 77 -20.09 -2.18 -5.46
N TYR A 78 -18.86 -2.31 -5.97
CA TYR A 78 -17.70 -1.61 -5.41
C TYR A 78 -17.68 -0.19 -5.95
N SER A 79 -17.80 0.79 -5.04
CA SER A 79 -17.77 2.20 -5.40
C SER A 79 -16.33 2.72 -5.53
N TRP A 80 -16.13 3.72 -6.38
CA TRP A 80 -14.84 4.41 -6.52
C TRP A 80 -14.42 5.17 -5.27
N ASP A 81 -15.34 5.43 -4.33
CA ASP A 81 -15.08 6.05 -3.03
C ASP A 81 -15.03 5.03 -1.86
N GLN A 82 -14.98 3.73 -2.14
CA GLN A 82 -14.71 2.71 -1.13
C GLN A 82 -13.36 3.04 -0.43
N LEU A 83 -13.40 3.14 0.90
CA LEU A 83 -12.27 3.60 1.73
C LEU A 83 -11.70 5.01 1.37
N ALA A 84 -12.50 5.89 0.76
CA ALA A 84 -12.06 7.25 0.39
C ALA A 84 -11.61 8.13 1.58
N ASN A 85 -12.18 7.89 2.77
CA ASN A 85 -11.91 8.62 4.00
C ASN A 85 -11.11 7.79 5.02
N ASP A 86 -10.46 6.71 4.58
CA ASP A 86 -9.62 5.87 5.44
C ASP A 86 -8.25 6.53 5.67
N GLU A 87 -7.90 6.77 6.93
CA GLU A 87 -6.64 7.43 7.32
C GLU A 87 -5.37 6.66 6.92
N HIS A 88 -5.48 5.35 6.65
CA HIS A 88 -4.37 4.51 6.20
C HIS A 88 -4.05 4.67 4.70
N ILE A 89 -4.94 5.29 3.91
CA ILE A 89 -4.83 5.35 2.44
C ILE A 89 -4.66 6.79 1.95
N GLN A 90 -3.48 7.09 1.42
CA GLN A 90 -3.21 8.34 0.70
C GLN A 90 -3.64 8.24 -0.77
N TRP A 91 -4.87 8.63 -1.06
CA TRP A 91 -5.37 8.72 -2.43
C TRP A 91 -4.61 9.77 -3.25
N GLN A 92 -3.99 9.34 -4.34
CA GLN A 92 -3.24 10.20 -5.27
C GLN A 92 -4.16 10.79 -6.36
N THR A 93 -5.21 10.06 -6.74
CA THR A 93 -6.21 10.53 -7.70
C THR A 93 -7.35 11.29 -7.00
N VAL A 94 -7.74 12.45 -7.54
CA VAL A 94 -8.98 13.14 -7.15
C VAL A 94 -10.17 12.42 -7.77
N GLY A 95 -10.82 11.54 -7.01
CA GLY A 95 -11.95 10.73 -7.48
C GLY A 95 -11.48 9.53 -8.30
N TYR A 96 -11.49 9.63 -9.62
CA TYR A 96 -10.99 8.62 -10.56
C TYR A 96 -10.59 9.27 -11.89
N THR A 97 -9.76 8.59 -12.67
CA THR A 97 -9.46 8.94 -14.06
C THR A 97 -10.11 7.94 -15.00
N GLU A 98 -10.82 8.42 -16.02
CA GLU A 98 -11.42 7.58 -17.06
C GLU A 98 -10.72 7.85 -18.40
N GLN A 99 -10.27 6.81 -19.10
CA GLN A 99 -9.54 6.90 -20.36
C GLN A 99 -10.16 5.97 -21.40
N PHE A 100 -10.48 6.52 -22.59
CA PHE A 100 -11.00 5.75 -23.72
C PHE A 100 -9.88 5.40 -24.70
N ASN A 101 -9.70 4.11 -24.97
CA ASN A 101 -8.77 3.61 -25.98
C ASN A 101 -9.51 3.39 -27.31
N THR A 102 -9.18 4.23 -28.30
CA THR A 102 -9.77 4.22 -29.64
C THR A 102 -9.39 3.00 -30.47
N HIS A 103 -8.30 2.30 -30.15
CA HIS A 103 -7.84 1.11 -30.87
C HIS A 103 -8.56 -0.16 -30.41
N THR A 104 -8.83 -0.29 -29.11
CA THR A 104 -9.57 -1.42 -28.53
C THR A 104 -11.06 -1.14 -28.36
N ASN A 105 -11.50 0.10 -28.63
CA ASN A 105 -12.87 0.60 -28.40
C ASN A 105 -13.36 0.30 -26.97
N SER A 106 -12.49 0.55 -25.99
CA SER A 106 -12.75 0.22 -24.58
C SER A 106 -12.37 1.39 -23.66
N THR A 107 -13.08 1.50 -22.55
CA THR A 107 -12.81 2.46 -21.48
C THR A 107 -12.14 1.75 -20.31
N ILE A 108 -11.10 2.37 -19.75
CA ILE A 108 -10.51 1.97 -18.47
C ILE A 108 -10.67 3.14 -17.50
N THR A 109 -11.26 2.86 -16.34
CA THR A 109 -11.26 3.79 -15.20
C THR A 109 -10.26 3.30 -14.15
N ARG A 110 -9.52 4.23 -13.55
CA ARG A 110 -8.54 3.95 -12.49
C ARG A 110 -8.62 4.99 -11.36
N ARG A 111 -8.42 4.53 -10.12
CA ARG A 111 -8.10 5.38 -8.95
C ARG A 111 -6.87 4.82 -8.24
N GLU A 112 -5.90 5.67 -7.97
CA GLU A 112 -4.59 5.33 -7.42
C GLU A 112 -4.48 5.84 -5.98
N GLY A 113 -3.97 5.01 -5.08
CA GLY A 113 -3.62 5.38 -3.70
C GLY A 113 -2.34 4.70 -3.23
N LEU A 114 -1.77 5.25 -2.17
CA LEU A 114 -0.63 4.67 -1.46
C LEU A 114 -1.06 4.26 -0.05
N VAL A 115 -0.61 3.10 0.40
CA VAL A 115 -0.92 2.54 1.72
C VAL A 115 0.35 1.90 2.31
N ARG A 116 0.51 1.98 3.62
CA ARG A 116 1.60 1.27 4.32
C ARG A 116 1.08 -0.09 4.75
N VAL A 117 1.83 -1.17 4.48
CA VAL A 117 1.37 -2.54 4.79
C VAL A 117 2.49 -3.39 5.39
N HIS A 118 2.13 -4.19 6.39
CA HIS A 118 2.95 -5.28 6.89
C HIS A 118 2.24 -6.64 6.83
N VAL A 119 2.98 -7.70 6.53
CA VAL A 119 2.50 -9.09 6.61
C VAL A 119 2.98 -9.68 7.93
N LEU A 120 2.11 -9.81 8.94
CA LEU A 120 2.47 -10.36 10.25
C LEU A 120 3.74 -9.76 10.92
N GLY A 121 3.97 -8.45 10.76
CA GLY A 121 5.15 -7.74 11.29
C GLY A 121 6.36 -7.69 10.35
N ASP A 122 6.28 -8.30 9.16
CA ASP A 122 7.25 -8.07 8.09
C ASP A 122 6.83 -6.87 7.23
N ARG A 123 7.73 -5.91 7.07
CA ARG A 123 7.57 -4.76 6.18
C ARG A 123 8.41 -4.97 4.92
N VAL A 124 7.90 -4.53 3.78
CA VAL A 124 8.64 -4.54 2.50
C VAL A 124 9.57 -3.33 2.47
N ALA A 125 10.74 -3.47 1.84
CA ALA A 125 11.65 -2.35 1.63
C ALA A 125 12.19 -2.28 0.21
N ILE A 126 12.37 -1.05 -0.25
CA ILE A 126 12.86 -0.71 -1.59
C ILE A 126 14.36 -1.05 -1.68
N LEU A 127 14.77 -1.70 -2.77
CA LEU A 127 16.14 -2.07 -3.13
C LEU A 127 16.92 -0.87 -3.71
N ARG A 128 17.10 0.17 -2.89
CA ARG A 128 17.94 1.34 -3.20
C ARG A 128 19.12 1.45 -2.22
N GLU A 129 19.97 2.45 -2.41
CA GLU A 129 21.17 2.75 -1.59
C GLU A 129 20.88 2.85 -0.08
N ARG A 130 19.62 3.06 0.31
CA ARG A 130 19.13 3.03 1.68
C ARG A 130 17.83 2.22 1.74
N LYS A 131 17.68 1.42 2.80
CA LYS A 131 16.46 0.64 3.04
C LYS A 131 15.37 1.53 3.65
N TYR A 132 14.46 1.99 2.81
CA TYR A 132 13.20 2.61 3.22
C TYR A 132 12.07 1.59 3.15
N GLU A 133 11.06 1.73 4.01
CA GLU A 133 9.80 1.01 3.90
C GLU A 133 9.19 1.32 2.52
N ALA A 134 8.78 0.28 1.78
CA ALA A 134 8.11 0.45 0.50
C ALA A 134 6.62 0.74 0.75
N PRO A 135 6.09 1.92 0.35
CA PRO A 135 4.66 2.10 0.23
C PRO A 135 4.09 1.08 -0.75
N TRP A 136 2.88 0.62 -0.50
CA TRP A 136 2.14 -0.21 -1.44
C TRP A 136 1.20 0.67 -2.26
N GLU A 137 1.20 0.47 -3.57
CA GLU A 137 0.13 0.94 -4.43
C GLU A 137 -1.15 0.15 -4.14
N ILE A 138 -2.24 0.87 -3.96
CA ILE A 138 -3.59 0.34 -4.01
C ILE A 138 -4.33 0.98 -5.19
N ASN A 139 -4.54 0.18 -6.24
CA ASN A 139 -5.04 0.65 -7.52
C ASN A 139 -6.41 0.03 -7.80
N TYR A 140 -7.47 0.85 -7.81
CA TYR A 140 -8.81 0.43 -8.20
C TYR A 140 -8.95 0.52 -9.72
N TYR A 141 -9.49 -0.51 -10.36
CA TYR A 141 -9.72 -0.58 -11.80
C TYR A 141 -11.16 -0.98 -12.15
N GLY A 142 -11.61 -0.53 -13.32
CA GLY A 142 -12.96 -0.79 -13.84
C GLY A 142 -13.07 -0.40 -15.31
N ALA A 143 -14.24 -0.65 -15.91
CA ALA A 143 -14.57 -0.24 -17.27
C ALA A 143 -14.99 1.25 -17.29
N GLU A 144 -16.17 1.58 -17.84
CA GLU A 144 -16.79 2.89 -17.59
C GLU A 144 -17.09 3.06 -16.10
N ALA A 145 -16.83 4.24 -15.53
CA ALA A 145 -16.91 4.49 -14.09
C ALA A 145 -18.30 4.18 -13.48
N LYS A 146 -19.37 4.31 -14.27
CA LYS A 146 -20.76 4.00 -13.86
C LYS A 146 -20.99 2.54 -13.42
N TRP A 147 -20.10 1.62 -13.81
CA TRP A 147 -20.16 0.20 -13.43
C TRP A 147 -19.39 -0.12 -12.13
N GLY A 148 -18.70 0.86 -11.55
CA GLY A 148 -17.89 0.67 -10.35
C GLY A 148 -16.55 -0.03 -10.60
N VAL A 149 -15.93 -0.47 -9.50
CA VAL A 149 -14.63 -1.16 -9.48
C VAL A 149 -14.82 -2.67 -9.71
N THR A 150 -13.98 -3.26 -10.55
CA THR A 150 -14.01 -4.70 -10.91
C THR A 150 -12.74 -5.47 -10.55
N SER A 151 -11.64 -4.76 -10.29
CA SER A 151 -10.44 -5.31 -9.64
C SER A 151 -9.70 -4.24 -8.82
N ILE A 152 -8.92 -4.70 -7.84
CA ILE A 152 -8.03 -3.88 -7.01
C ILE A 152 -6.67 -4.56 -6.96
N ASP A 153 -5.64 -3.91 -7.50
CA ASP A 153 -4.27 -4.40 -7.39
C ASP A 153 -3.60 -3.82 -6.15
N LEU A 154 -2.82 -4.64 -5.44
CA LEU A 154 -2.17 -4.31 -4.19
C LEU A 154 -0.71 -4.78 -4.21
N ASN A 155 0.22 -3.88 -4.52
CA ASN A 155 1.63 -4.23 -4.77
C ASN A 155 2.59 -3.20 -4.14
N PRO A 156 3.77 -3.60 -3.63
CA PRO A 156 4.79 -2.64 -3.18
C PRO A 156 5.30 -1.79 -4.36
N THR A 157 5.70 -0.55 -4.07
CA THR A 157 6.22 0.41 -5.07
C THR A 157 7.71 0.23 -5.37
N GLY A 158 8.09 0.53 -6.62
CA GLY A 158 9.48 0.54 -7.09
C GLY A 158 10.13 -0.84 -7.15
N ASP A 159 11.46 -0.87 -7.18
CA ASP A 159 12.22 -2.12 -7.09
C ASP A 159 12.22 -2.59 -5.63
N PHE A 160 11.50 -3.65 -5.29
CA PHE A 160 11.30 -4.10 -3.91
C PHE A 160 11.87 -5.50 -3.62
N GLN A 161 12.12 -5.80 -2.33
CA GLN A 161 12.37 -7.16 -1.87
C GLN A 161 11.06 -7.97 -1.89
N GLU A 162 11.11 -9.22 -2.35
CA GLU A 162 9.98 -10.16 -2.28
C GLU A 162 9.34 -10.18 -0.88
N PHE A 163 8.01 -10.21 -0.83
CA PHE A 163 7.24 -10.10 0.41
C PHE A 163 6.65 -11.45 0.85
N PRO A 164 6.42 -11.65 2.17
CA PRO A 164 5.95 -12.93 2.69
C PRO A 164 4.56 -13.32 2.21
N ASP A 165 4.25 -14.61 2.36
CA ASP A 165 2.93 -15.16 2.07
C ASP A 165 1.80 -14.44 2.86
N PRO A 166 0.80 -13.84 2.17
CA PRO A 166 -0.31 -13.17 2.84
C PRO A 166 -1.36 -14.15 3.38
N ILE A 167 -1.36 -15.42 2.97
CA ILE A 167 -2.40 -16.39 3.39
C ILE A 167 -2.47 -16.59 4.93
N PRO A 168 -1.34 -16.68 5.68
CA PRO A 168 -1.34 -16.63 7.14
C PRO A 168 -1.96 -15.35 7.75
N SER A 169 -1.76 -14.21 7.11
CA SER A 169 -2.32 -12.91 7.51
C SER A 169 -3.85 -12.87 7.31
N LEU A 170 -4.34 -13.32 6.14
CA LEU A 170 -5.79 -13.49 5.89
C LEU A 170 -6.46 -14.37 6.95
N LYS A 171 -5.84 -15.51 7.29
CA LYS A 171 -6.36 -16.46 8.29
C LYS A 171 -6.42 -15.85 9.69
N LYS A 172 -5.44 -15.01 10.08
CA LYS A 172 -5.45 -14.27 11.36
C LYS A 172 -6.71 -13.41 11.50
N GLN A 173 -7.18 -12.83 10.40
CA GLN A 173 -8.38 -11.98 10.36
C GLN A 173 -9.71 -12.74 10.19
N LYS A 174 -9.66 -14.07 10.30
CA LYS A 174 -10.79 -15.00 10.15
C LYS A 174 -11.39 -15.00 8.73
N ILE A 175 -10.57 -14.73 7.72
CA ILE A 175 -10.92 -14.93 6.31
C ILE A 175 -10.71 -16.42 5.98
N SER A 176 -11.75 -17.08 5.48
CA SER A 176 -11.65 -18.40 4.86
C SER A 176 -11.00 -18.27 3.49
N VAL A 177 -9.94 -19.05 3.25
CA VAL A 177 -9.15 -19.03 2.01
C VAL A 177 -9.31 -20.37 1.32
N ASN A 178 -10.08 -20.41 0.23
CA ASN A 178 -10.34 -21.64 -0.53
C ASN A 178 -9.60 -21.57 -1.87
N LYS A 179 -8.60 -22.43 -2.11
CA LYS A 179 -7.91 -22.45 -3.41
C LYS A 179 -8.86 -22.97 -4.49
N MET A 180 -9.14 -22.14 -5.49
CA MET A 180 -9.97 -22.49 -6.65
C MET A 180 -9.14 -23.21 -7.70
N CYS A 181 -7.96 -22.65 -8.03
CA CYS A 181 -7.09 -23.19 -9.06
C CYS A 181 -5.64 -22.70 -8.87
N GLU A 182 -4.72 -23.34 -9.58
CA GLU A 182 -3.30 -23.02 -9.60
C GLU A 182 -2.75 -23.35 -10.99
N GLN A 183 -2.10 -22.40 -11.64
CA GLN A 183 -1.34 -22.60 -12.87
C GLN A 183 0.14 -22.36 -12.64
N LYS A 184 0.98 -23.12 -13.35
CA LYS A 184 2.45 -23.06 -13.30
C LYS A 184 3.03 -23.18 -14.69
N TYR A 185 3.85 -22.23 -15.11
CA TYR A 185 4.49 -22.22 -16.42
C TYR A 185 5.85 -21.50 -16.36
N LEU A 186 6.94 -22.20 -16.73
CA LEU A 186 8.30 -21.65 -16.89
C LEU A 186 8.84 -20.74 -15.76
N GLY A 187 8.42 -20.95 -14.51
CA GLY A 187 8.83 -20.15 -13.35
C GLY A 187 7.76 -19.19 -12.86
N ASP A 188 6.73 -18.94 -13.66
CA ASP A 188 5.52 -18.23 -13.26
C ASP A 188 4.53 -19.20 -12.58
N GLN A 189 3.85 -18.71 -11.55
CA GLN A 189 2.75 -19.36 -10.86
C GLN A 189 1.62 -18.35 -10.63
N THR A 190 0.40 -18.67 -11.04
CA THR A 190 -0.81 -17.92 -10.66
C THR A 190 -1.70 -18.83 -9.80
N THR A 191 -2.05 -18.37 -8.62
CA THR A 191 -2.93 -19.10 -7.69
C THR A 191 -4.16 -18.26 -7.39
N VAL A 192 -5.36 -18.81 -7.63
CA VAL A 192 -6.61 -18.10 -7.37
C VAL A 192 -7.30 -18.72 -6.16
N TYR A 193 -7.70 -17.86 -5.23
CA TYR A 193 -8.44 -18.22 -4.04
C TYR A 193 -9.80 -17.51 -4.01
N LEU A 194 -10.83 -18.21 -3.53
CA LEU A 194 -12.09 -17.59 -3.13
C LEU A 194 -12.01 -17.27 -1.63
N LEU A 195 -11.98 -15.98 -1.31
CA LEU A 195 -11.97 -15.46 0.04
C LEU A 195 -13.40 -15.29 0.56
N LYS A 196 -13.66 -15.71 1.80
CA LYS A 196 -14.95 -15.52 2.48
C LYS A 196 -14.76 -15.00 3.90
N ALA A 197 -15.58 -14.05 4.34
CA ALA A 197 -15.55 -13.54 5.71
C ALA A 197 -16.97 -13.17 6.19
N ASN A 198 -17.22 -13.26 7.49
CA ASN A 198 -18.55 -12.97 8.06
C ASN A 198 -18.98 -11.53 7.77
N ASN A 199 -20.23 -11.33 7.35
CA ASN A 199 -20.83 -10.04 6.97
C ASN A 199 -20.19 -9.39 5.72
N LYS A 200 -19.34 -10.13 4.99
CA LYS A 200 -18.65 -9.66 3.78
C LYS A 200 -19.04 -10.51 2.57
N GLN A 201 -19.01 -9.90 1.39
CA GLN A 201 -19.15 -10.62 0.13
C GLN A 201 -17.89 -11.43 -0.18
N ASP A 202 -18.09 -12.57 -0.83
CA ASP A 202 -16.99 -13.36 -1.36
C ASP A 202 -16.21 -12.55 -2.42
N ILE A 203 -14.89 -12.72 -2.46
CA ILE A 203 -14.02 -12.05 -3.45
C ILE A 203 -12.95 -13.02 -3.95
N TYR A 204 -12.54 -12.88 -5.21
CA TYR A 204 -11.40 -13.63 -5.75
C TYR A 204 -10.11 -12.92 -5.38
N PHE A 205 -9.14 -13.67 -4.88
CA PHE A 205 -7.79 -13.22 -4.58
C PHE A 205 -6.82 -13.96 -5.48
N VAL A 206 -6.13 -13.22 -6.33
CA VAL A 206 -5.18 -13.71 -7.31
C VAL A 206 -3.78 -13.41 -6.79
N ASP A 207 -3.01 -14.47 -6.62
CA ASP A 207 -1.65 -14.45 -6.08
C ASP A 207 -0.69 -14.94 -7.17
N GLN A 208 0.06 -14.01 -7.75
CA GLN A 208 0.95 -14.28 -8.88
C GLN A 208 2.40 -14.18 -8.42
N ILE A 209 3.19 -15.19 -8.73
CA ILE A 209 4.64 -15.24 -8.45
C ILE A 209 5.34 -15.51 -9.77
N SER A 210 6.38 -14.74 -10.10
CA SER A 210 7.30 -15.01 -11.21
C SER A 210 8.69 -15.26 -10.65
N THR A 211 9.32 -16.37 -11.04
CA THR A 211 10.67 -16.73 -10.60
C THR A 211 11.60 -16.89 -11.80
N GLY A 212 12.68 -16.10 -11.84
CA GLY A 212 13.71 -16.16 -12.87
C GLY A 212 15.13 -16.09 -12.30
N SER A 213 16.12 -16.06 -13.19
CA SER A 213 17.54 -15.93 -12.82
C SER A 213 17.88 -14.61 -12.10
N ALA A 214 17.01 -13.60 -12.21
CA ALA A 214 17.15 -12.30 -11.56
C ALA A 214 16.49 -12.24 -10.16
N GLY A 215 15.76 -13.27 -9.73
CA GLY A 215 15.02 -13.30 -8.46
C GLY A 215 13.57 -13.74 -8.62
N SER A 216 12.78 -13.54 -7.56
CA SER A 216 11.33 -13.76 -7.53
C SER A 216 10.61 -12.42 -7.36
N SER A 217 9.50 -12.25 -8.08
CA SER A 217 8.57 -11.12 -7.98
C SER A 217 7.18 -11.66 -7.66
N ARG A 218 6.41 -10.93 -6.87
CA ARG A 218 5.06 -11.31 -6.49
C ARG A 218 4.09 -10.16 -6.65
N TRP A 219 2.88 -10.45 -7.13
CA TRP A 219 1.80 -9.50 -7.31
C TRP A 219 0.49 -10.03 -6.72
N LEU A 220 -0.26 -9.14 -6.07
CA LEU A 220 -1.57 -9.45 -5.52
C LEU A 220 -2.64 -8.63 -6.23
N SER A 221 -3.74 -9.29 -6.58
CA SER A 221 -4.95 -8.65 -7.08
C SER A 221 -6.20 -9.22 -6.41
N LEU A 222 -7.16 -8.36 -6.13
CA LEU A 222 -8.51 -8.72 -5.73
C LEU A 222 -9.43 -8.50 -6.93
N SER A 223 -10.33 -9.44 -7.21
CA SER A 223 -11.30 -9.30 -8.29
C SER A 223 -12.71 -9.63 -7.85
N MET A 224 -13.62 -8.76 -8.29
CA MET A 224 -15.04 -8.75 -7.98
C MET A 224 -15.84 -9.63 -8.95
N GLN A 225 -15.18 -10.18 -9.96
CA GLN A 225 -15.77 -11.00 -11.02
C GLN A 225 -15.15 -12.39 -10.99
N ASP A 226 -15.94 -13.42 -11.23
CA ASP A 226 -15.38 -14.75 -11.49
C ASP A 226 -14.74 -14.77 -12.87
N LYS A 227 -13.41 -14.69 -12.90
CA LYS A 227 -12.57 -14.88 -14.09
C LYS A 227 -11.68 -16.11 -13.93
N SER A 228 -12.11 -17.10 -13.14
CA SER A 228 -11.34 -18.33 -12.89
C SER A 228 -10.95 -19.06 -14.19
N THR A 229 -11.78 -18.98 -15.23
CA THR A 229 -11.48 -19.53 -16.56
C THR A 229 -10.48 -18.69 -17.38
N GLU A 230 -10.28 -17.41 -17.06
CA GLU A 230 -9.24 -16.55 -17.65
C GLU A 230 -7.90 -16.71 -16.93
N TRP A 231 -7.90 -16.74 -15.59
CA TRP A 231 -6.70 -16.94 -14.78
C TRP A 231 -6.20 -18.37 -14.75
N CYS A 232 -7.12 -19.33 -14.91
CA CYS A 232 -6.86 -20.75 -14.89
C CYS A 232 -7.68 -21.49 -15.96
N PRO A 233 -7.47 -21.20 -17.27
CA PRO A 233 -8.03 -22.06 -18.32
C PRO A 233 -7.63 -23.51 -18.05
N GLU A 234 -8.57 -24.45 -18.26
CA GLU A 234 -8.24 -25.87 -18.27
C GLU A 234 -7.12 -26.08 -19.29
N SER A 235 -5.99 -26.61 -18.84
CA SER A 235 -4.84 -26.72 -19.71
C SER A 235 -5.17 -27.66 -20.86
N ASN A 236 -5.16 -27.15 -22.09
CA ASN A 236 -4.68 -27.94 -23.21
C ASN A 236 -3.31 -28.45 -22.77
N ALA A 237 -3.23 -29.74 -22.43
CA ALA A 237 -1.96 -30.35 -22.07
C ALA A 237 -0.95 -30.04 -23.18
N PRO A 238 0.34 -29.82 -22.87
CA PRO A 238 1.35 -29.88 -23.92
C PRO A 238 1.19 -31.24 -24.58
N SER A 239 0.73 -31.25 -25.83
CA SER A 239 0.57 -32.47 -26.61
C SER A 239 1.91 -33.19 -26.56
N ASP A 240 1.90 -34.43 -26.08
CA ASP A 240 3.11 -35.23 -25.95
C ASP A 240 3.93 -35.08 -27.24
N LEU A 241 5.16 -34.58 -27.09
CA LEU A 241 6.14 -34.64 -28.17
C LEU A 241 6.42 -36.12 -28.37
N GLU A 242 5.66 -36.75 -29.29
CA GLU A 242 5.87 -38.12 -29.70
C GLU A 242 7.31 -38.27 -30.20
N ALA A 243 8.14 -38.79 -29.31
CA ALA A 243 9.46 -39.29 -29.65
C ALA A 243 9.27 -40.48 -30.60
N THR A 244 9.27 -40.21 -31.91
CA THR A 244 9.40 -41.24 -32.93
C THR A 244 10.87 -41.37 -33.34
N PRO A 245 11.36 -42.60 -33.58
CA PRO A 245 12.80 -42.87 -33.57
C PRO A 245 13.45 -42.60 -34.92
N SER A 246 14.76 -42.38 -34.90
CA SER A 246 15.58 -42.39 -36.11
C SER A 246 15.51 -43.76 -36.82
N ILE A 247 15.40 -43.71 -38.15
CA ILE A 247 15.79 -44.78 -39.09
C ILE A 247 16.72 -44.12 -40.12
#